data_AF-A0A522VGD5-F1
#
_entry.id   AF-A0A522VGD5-F1
#
_cell.length_a   1.000
_cell.length_b   1.000
_cell.length_c   1.000
_cell.angle_alpha   90.00
_cell.angle_beta   90.00
_cell.angle_gamma   90.00
#
_symmetry.space_group_name_H-M   'P 1'
#
loop_
_entity.id
_entity.type
_entity.pdbx_description
1 polymer ?
#
loop_
_entity_poly.entity_id
_entity_poly.type
_entity_poly.pdbx_seq_one_letter_code
_entity_poly.pdbx_strand_id
1 'polypeptide(L)'
;MNPLDLLLRVGPAIKAIFELGYEPKGEYFYELTEEQYRQLAKEGKDTSKKWFTLIPKNPKHDVPELLIVDEHDLGALRDAVRHIEFVCRDAGSEHRLASFEDKLAYAAGVLPTVFSESSKFAEKAKKPHLRVVK
;
A
#
# COMPACT_ATOMS: atom_id res chain seq x y z
N MET A 1 -13.13 7.26 -15.54
CA MET A 1 -12.90 6.57 -14.24
C MET A 1 -13.34 7.51 -13.14
N ASN A 2 -14.15 7.05 -12.18
CA ASN A 2 -14.77 7.92 -11.17
C ASN A 2 -13.76 8.20 -10.03
N PRO A 3 -13.56 9.44 -9.56
CA PRO A 3 -12.67 9.74 -8.44
C PRO A 3 -13.03 9.02 -7.14
N LEU A 4 -14.31 8.67 -6.97
CA LEU A 4 -14.81 7.88 -5.84
C LEU A 4 -14.44 6.40 -5.94
N ASP A 5 -14.33 5.83 -7.14
CA ASP A 5 -13.85 4.45 -7.33
C ASP A 5 -12.35 4.34 -6.99
N LEU A 6 -11.59 5.40 -7.27
CA LEU A 6 -10.21 5.55 -6.83
C LEU A 6 -10.12 5.61 -5.30
N LEU A 7 -10.96 6.40 -4.64
CA LEU A 7 -10.96 6.53 -3.17
C LEU A 7 -11.39 5.25 -2.45
N LEU A 8 -12.44 4.57 -2.93
CA LEU A 8 -12.99 3.38 -2.28
C LEU A 8 -12.16 2.12 -2.54
N ARG A 9 -11.50 2.03 -3.70
CA ARG A 9 -10.74 0.84 -4.10
C ARG A 9 -9.23 0.99 -3.87
N VAL A 10 -8.68 2.15 -4.23
CA VAL A 10 -7.24 2.42 -4.12
C VAL A 10 -6.88 3.00 -2.75
N GLY A 11 -7.80 3.70 -2.09
CA GLY A 11 -7.58 4.24 -0.75
C GLY A 11 -7.17 3.19 0.29
N PRO A 12 -7.92 2.08 0.46
CA PRO A 12 -7.52 0.99 1.35
C PRO A 12 -6.15 0.39 0.98
N ALA A 13 -5.87 0.24 -0.31
CA ALA A 13 -4.59 -0.28 -0.79
C ALA A 13 -3.42 0.69 -0.52
N ILE A 14 -3.62 2.00 -0.64
CA ILE A 14 -2.62 3.01 -0.25
C ILE A 14 -2.34 2.91 1.24
N LYS A 15 -3.38 2.81 2.07
CA LYS A 15 -3.23 2.64 3.53
C LYS A 15 -2.43 1.38 3.86
N ALA A 16 -2.76 0.25 3.24
CA ALA A 16 -2.02 -1.00 3.42
C ALA A 16 -0.53 -0.85 3.03
N ILE A 17 -0.22 -0.13 1.95
CA ILE A 17 1.18 0.11 1.56
C ILE A 17 1.92 0.98 2.59
N PHE A 18 1.27 1.98 3.19
CA PHE A 18 1.87 2.75 4.27
C PHE A 18 2.18 1.89 5.50
N GLU A 19 1.26 0.99 5.88
CA GLU A 19 1.43 0.05 6.98
C GLU A 19 2.57 -0.95 6.71
N LEU A 20 2.69 -1.45 5.49
CA LEU A 20 3.82 -2.28 5.05
C LEU A 20 5.15 -1.52 5.10
N GLY A 21 5.14 -0.25 4.68
CA GLY A 21 6.31 0.61 4.65
C GLY A 21 7.37 0.26 3.60
N TYR A 22 7.04 -0.63 2.67
CA TYR A 22 7.84 -0.99 1.50
C TYR A 22 6.95 -1.27 0.29
N GLU A 23 7.55 -1.38 -0.90
CA GLU A 23 6.83 -1.68 -2.14
C GLU A 23 6.39 -3.15 -2.17
N PRO A 24 5.08 -3.48 -2.20
CA PRO A 24 4.63 -4.86 -2.33
C PRO A 24 4.80 -5.33 -3.78
N LYS A 25 6.01 -5.80 -4.11
CA LYS A 25 6.33 -6.28 -5.45
C LYS A 25 5.60 -7.57 -5.76
N GLY A 26 5.28 -7.78 -7.05
CA GLY A 26 4.62 -8.99 -7.54
C GLY A 26 5.32 -10.29 -7.11
N GLU A 27 6.65 -10.27 -7.04
CA GLU A 27 7.48 -11.41 -6.60
C GLU A 27 7.37 -11.77 -5.11
N TYR A 28 6.68 -10.95 -4.30
CA TYR A 28 6.45 -11.22 -2.88
C TYR A 28 5.11 -11.89 -2.62
N PHE A 29 4.28 -12.06 -3.65
CA PHE A 29 2.96 -12.68 -3.52
C PHE A 29 3.03 -14.15 -3.89
N TYR A 30 2.63 -14.99 -2.94
CA TYR A 30 2.59 -16.44 -3.09
C TYR A 30 1.15 -16.90 -3.01
N GLU A 31 0.73 -17.73 -3.95
CA GLU A 31 -0.59 -18.35 -3.89
C GLU A 31 -0.70 -19.20 -2.61
N LEU A 32 -1.86 -19.16 -1.97
CA LEU A 32 -2.09 -19.89 -0.74
C LEU A 32 -1.97 -21.41 -0.96
N THR A 33 -1.50 -22.10 0.07
CA THR A 33 -1.49 -23.57 0.12
C THR A 33 -2.91 -24.13 0.24
N GLU A 34 -3.11 -25.40 -0.09
CA GLU A 34 -4.41 -26.08 0.08
C GLU A 34 -4.93 -25.99 1.52
N GLU A 35 -4.06 -26.08 2.53
CA GLU A 35 -4.46 -25.97 3.93
C GLU A 35 -4.98 -24.56 4.26
N GLN A 36 -4.33 -23.52 3.73
CA GLN A 36 -4.78 -22.14 3.89
C GLN A 36 -6.10 -21.89 3.15
N TYR A 37 -6.32 -22.48 1.97
CA TYR A 37 -7.62 -22.45 1.30
C TYR A 37 -8.72 -23.15 2.11
N ARG A 38 -8.42 -24.28 2.76
CA ARG A 38 -9.35 -24.94 3.68
C ARG A 38 -9.72 -24.04 4.85
N GLN A 39 -8.78 -23.25 5.37
CA GLN A 39 -9.05 -22.27 6.41
C GLN A 39 -9.92 -21.11 5.91
N LEU A 40 -9.60 -20.52 4.74
CA LEU A 40 -10.43 -19.49 4.11
C LEU A 40 -11.88 -19.96 3.87
N ALA A 41 -12.07 -21.20 3.44
CA ALA A 41 -13.39 -21.79 3.27
C ALA A 41 -14.18 -21.84 4.58
N LYS A 42 -13.53 -22.20 5.70
CA LYS A 42 -14.15 -22.20 7.04
C LYS A 42 -14.53 -20.80 7.50
N GLU A 43 -13.79 -19.79 7.08
CA GLU A 43 -14.08 -18.36 7.33
C GLU A 43 -15.14 -17.79 6.36
N GLY A 44 -15.72 -18.63 5.49
CA GLY A 44 -16.79 -18.24 4.56
C GLY A 44 -16.32 -17.42 3.37
N LYS A 45 -15.02 -17.45 3.03
CA LYS A 45 -14.46 -16.77 1.87
C LYS A 45 -14.68 -17.57 0.59
N ASP A 46 -14.82 -16.85 -0.53
CA ASP A 46 -14.94 -17.46 -1.86
C ASP A 46 -13.60 -18.01 -2.32
N THR A 47 -13.44 -19.34 -2.26
CA THR A 47 -12.23 -20.05 -2.66
C THR A 47 -12.22 -20.45 -4.14
N SER A 48 -13.19 -20.00 -4.94
CA SER A 48 -13.16 -20.19 -6.41
C SER A 48 -12.16 -19.27 -7.10
N LYS A 49 -11.74 -18.20 -6.40
CA LYS A 49 -10.73 -17.25 -6.85
C LYS A 49 -9.36 -17.59 -6.28
N LYS A 50 -8.32 -17.05 -6.89
CA LYS A 50 -6.97 -17.15 -6.35
C LYS A 50 -6.75 -16.17 -5.21
N TRP A 51 -6.17 -16.68 -4.14
CA TRP A 51 -5.77 -15.93 -2.96
C TRP A 51 -4.25 -16.01 -2.79
N PHE A 52 -3.68 -14.91 -2.30
CA PHE A 52 -2.25 -14.74 -2.15
C PHE A 52 -1.91 -14.22 -0.77
N THR A 53 -0.76 -14.64 -0.26
CA THR A 53 -0.12 -14.05 0.91
C THR A 53 1.08 -13.24 0.48
N LEU A 54 1.33 -12.13 1.17
CA LEU A 54 2.54 -11.33 0.99
C LEU A 54 3.66 -11.83 1.91
N ILE A 55 4.80 -12.23 1.34
CA ILE A 55 6.00 -12.61 2.08
C ILE A 55 7.18 -11.78 1.54
N PRO A 56 7.66 -10.76 2.28
CA PRO A 56 8.78 -9.94 1.82
C PRO A 56 10.09 -10.72 1.83
N LYS A 57 10.94 -10.52 0.80
CA LYS A 57 12.27 -11.15 0.70
C LYS A 57 13.22 -10.78 1.84
N ASN A 58 12.99 -9.65 2.51
CA ASN A 58 13.84 -9.18 3.60
C ASN A 58 12.95 -8.53 4.66
N PRO A 59 12.49 -9.27 5.68
CA PRO A 59 11.64 -8.74 6.75
C PRO A 59 12.49 -7.81 7.62
N LYS A 60 12.70 -6.58 7.17
CA LYS A 60 13.34 -5.51 7.97
C LYS A 60 12.40 -4.95 9.04
N HIS A 61 11.13 -5.32 8.98
CA HIS A 61 10.08 -4.87 9.87
C HIS A 61 9.34 -6.10 10.39
N ASP A 62 8.92 -6.06 11.65
CA ASP A 62 7.91 -6.97 12.19
C ASP A 62 6.68 -6.83 11.30
N VAL A 63 6.49 -7.77 10.37
CA VAL A 63 5.35 -7.73 9.46
C VAL A 63 4.11 -7.99 10.32
N PRO A 64 3.27 -6.96 10.57
CA PRO A 64 2.08 -7.15 11.39
C PRO A 64 1.05 -7.85 10.53
N GLU A 65 0.62 -9.03 10.97
CA GLU A 65 -0.41 -9.85 10.32
C GLU A 65 -0.09 -10.30 8.88
N LEU A 66 -0.44 -11.54 8.55
CA LEU A 66 -0.32 -12.04 7.19
C LEU A 66 -1.33 -11.29 6.30
N LEU A 67 -0.84 -10.43 5.41
CA LEU A 67 -1.68 -9.79 4.41
C LEU A 67 -2.13 -10.85 3.39
N ILE A 68 -3.41 -11.22 3.46
CA ILE A 68 -4.08 -12.13 2.53
C ILE A 68 -4.96 -11.31 1.58
N VAL A 69 -4.77 -11.50 0.27
CA VAL A 69 -5.41 -10.71 -0.78
C VAL A 69 -5.88 -11.60 -1.93
N ASP A 70 -6.95 -11.21 -2.63
CA ASP A 70 -7.34 -11.86 -3.88
C ASP A 70 -6.72 -11.17 -5.12
N GLU A 71 -7.04 -11.67 -6.32
CA GLU A 71 -6.55 -11.06 -7.58
C GLU A 71 -7.00 -9.61 -7.79
N HIS A 72 -8.16 -9.24 -7.28
CA HIS A 72 -8.68 -7.88 -7.38
C HIS A 72 -7.90 -6.94 -6.46
N ASP A 73 -7.63 -7.37 -5.23
CA ASP A 73 -6.81 -6.64 -4.26
C ASP A 73 -5.36 -6.48 -4.74
N LEU A 74 -4.78 -7.49 -5.39
CA LEU A 74 -3.48 -7.37 -6.07
C LEU A 74 -3.48 -6.26 -7.12
N GLY A 75 -4.57 -6.14 -7.90
CA GLY A 75 -4.76 -5.05 -8.85
C GLY A 75 -4.79 -3.69 -8.14
N ALA A 76 -5.54 -3.58 -7.05
CA ALA A 76 -5.65 -2.36 -6.26
C ALA A 76 -4.30 -1.93 -5.64
N LEU A 77 -3.50 -2.88 -5.14
CA LEU A 77 -2.15 -2.60 -4.63
C LEU A 77 -1.21 -2.08 -5.72
N ARG A 78 -1.27 -2.66 -6.93
CA ARG A 78 -0.48 -2.16 -8.07
C ARG A 78 -0.89 -0.75 -8.47
N ASP A 79 -2.18 -0.46 -8.50
CA ASP A 79 -2.69 0.87 -8.80
C ASP A 79 -2.27 1.87 -7.71
N ALA A 80 -2.33 1.48 -6.44
CA ALA A 80 -1.89 2.30 -5.31
C ALA A 80 -0.39 2.64 -5.38
N VAL A 81 0.47 1.69 -5.75
CA VAL A 81 1.90 1.95 -6.00
C VAL A 81 2.06 3.02 -7.08
N ARG A 82 1.37 2.89 -8.22
CA ARG A 82 1.44 3.89 -9.30
C ARG A 82 0.99 5.28 -8.84
N HIS A 83 -0.02 5.36 -7.97
CA HIS A 83 -0.48 6.63 -7.41
C HIS A 83 0.57 7.28 -6.50
N ILE A 84 1.20 6.49 -5.62
CA ILE A 84 2.29 6.99 -4.77
C ILE A 84 3.43 7.51 -5.64
N GLU A 85 3.80 6.77 -6.69
CA GLU A 85 4.82 7.22 -7.63
C GLU A 85 4.43 8.49 -8.37
N PHE A 86 3.18 8.59 -8.83
CA PHE A 86 2.67 9.77 -9.51
C PHE A 86 2.78 11.02 -8.63
N VAL A 87 2.35 10.94 -7.36
CA VAL A 87 2.46 12.06 -6.41
C VAL A 87 3.91 12.46 -6.15
N CYS A 88 4.83 11.49 -6.19
CA CYS A 88 6.26 11.72 -6.00
C CYS A 88 6.95 12.37 -7.22
N ARG A 89 6.36 12.31 -8.44
CA ARG A 89 6.96 12.92 -9.65
C ARG A 89 7.04 14.44 -9.54
N ASP A 90 6.06 15.05 -8.88
CA ASP A 90 5.97 16.51 -8.72
C ASP A 90 6.94 17.05 -7.64
N ALA A 91 7.69 16.18 -6.95
CA ALA A 91 8.63 16.56 -5.89
C ALA A 91 9.85 17.38 -6.38
N GLY A 92 9.98 17.62 -7.69
CA GLY A 92 10.98 18.53 -8.27
C GLY A 92 12.43 18.07 -8.17
N SER A 93 12.70 16.87 -7.64
CA SER A 93 14.02 16.23 -7.73
C SER A 93 13.88 14.71 -7.56
N GLU A 94 13.86 13.98 -8.68
CA GLU A 94 13.88 12.51 -8.69
C GLU A 94 15.07 11.94 -7.89
N HIS A 95 16.16 12.70 -7.75
CA HIS A 95 17.35 12.33 -6.99
C HIS A 95 17.20 12.31 -5.45
N ARG A 96 16.12 12.89 -4.88
CA ARG A 96 15.90 12.88 -3.42
C ARG A 96 15.09 11.69 -2.91
N LEU A 97 14.43 10.94 -3.79
CA LEU A 97 13.57 9.81 -3.42
C LEU A 97 14.18 8.49 -3.91
N ALA A 98 15.38 8.18 -3.39
CA ALA A 98 16.17 7.04 -3.85
C ALA A 98 15.56 5.68 -3.46
N SER A 99 14.78 5.64 -2.38
CA SER A 99 14.10 4.44 -1.91
C SER A 99 12.57 4.58 -1.93
N PHE A 100 11.88 3.44 -1.93
CA PHE A 100 10.41 3.44 -1.79
C PHE A 100 9.98 3.98 -0.42
N GLU A 101 10.80 3.81 0.62
CA GLU A 101 10.56 4.40 1.93
C GLU A 101 10.61 5.94 1.89
N ASP A 102 11.53 6.53 1.13
CA ASP A 102 11.58 7.98 0.90
C ASP A 102 10.32 8.46 0.16
N LYS A 103 9.89 7.70 -0.86
CA LYS A 103 8.64 7.98 -1.58
C LYS A 103 7.43 7.99 -0.63
N LEU A 104 7.33 7.01 0.27
CA LEU A 104 6.27 6.97 1.29
C LEU A 104 6.37 8.16 2.26
N ALA A 105 7.57 8.48 2.74
CA ALA A 105 7.77 9.63 3.62
C ALA A 105 7.35 10.95 2.96
N TYR A 106 7.63 11.13 1.67
CA TYR A 106 7.16 12.28 0.90
C TYR A 106 5.64 12.24 0.71
N ALA A 107 5.11 11.11 0.23
CA ALA A 107 3.68 10.93 -0.02
C ALA A 107 2.83 11.16 1.23
N ALA A 108 3.31 10.78 2.42
CA ALA A 108 2.64 11.06 3.69
C ALA A 108 2.41 12.55 3.93
N GLY A 109 3.32 13.43 3.49
CA GLY A 109 3.20 14.89 3.61
C GLY A 109 2.27 15.54 2.59
N VAL A 110 1.82 14.80 1.57
CA VAL A 110 1.01 15.33 0.45
C VAL A 110 -0.37 14.70 0.39
N LEU A 111 -0.48 13.40 0.66
CA LEU A 111 -1.73 12.66 0.68
C LEU A 111 -2.53 12.91 1.97
N PRO A 112 -3.86 12.68 1.95
CA PRO A 112 -4.69 12.72 3.15
C PRO A 112 -4.12 11.89 4.30
N THR A 113 -4.12 12.47 5.51
CA THR A 113 -3.47 11.91 6.71
C THR A 113 -3.99 10.52 7.06
N VAL A 114 -5.28 10.24 6.77
CA VAL A 114 -5.95 8.94 6.99
C VAL A 114 -5.21 7.75 6.36
N PHE A 115 -4.42 7.98 5.32
CA PHE A 115 -3.67 6.91 4.67
C PHE A 115 -2.37 6.54 5.39
N SER A 116 -1.79 7.43 6.20
CA SER A 116 -0.48 7.21 6.84
C SER A 116 -0.51 7.23 8.36
N GLU A 117 -1.63 7.61 8.97
CA GLU A 117 -1.77 7.80 10.42
C GLU A 117 -1.48 6.55 11.27
N SER A 118 -1.74 5.35 10.74
CA SER A 118 -1.45 4.06 11.41
C SER A 118 -0.03 3.54 11.16
N SER A 119 0.78 4.25 10.38
CA SER A 119 2.11 3.82 9.96
C SER A 119 3.25 4.60 10.64
N LYS A 120 4.48 4.12 10.47
CA LYS A 120 5.70 4.84 10.89
C LYS A 120 5.87 6.22 10.23
N PHE A 121 5.08 6.55 9.21
CA PHE A 121 5.15 7.81 8.47
C PHE A 121 4.20 8.90 9.01
N ALA A 122 3.37 8.61 10.02
CA ALA A 122 2.38 9.54 10.55
C ALA A 122 2.94 10.92 10.94
N GLU A 123 4.16 10.97 11.51
CA GLU A 123 4.82 12.23 11.89
C GLU A 123 5.26 13.09 10.68
N LYS A 124 5.44 12.48 9.50
CA LYS A 124 5.74 13.20 8.25
C LYS A 124 4.49 13.86 7.67
N ALA A 125 3.32 13.26 7.89
CA ALA A 125 2.03 13.81 7.46
C ALA A 125 1.60 15.07 8.21
N LYS A 126 2.16 15.32 9.40
CA LYS A 126 1.89 16.50 10.23
C LYS A 126 2.63 17.76 9.81
N LYS A 127 3.49 17.72 8.78
CA LYS A 127 4.17 18.90 8.23
C LYS A 127 3.57 19.28 6.87
N PRO A 128 2.34 19.80 6.80
CA PRO A 128 1.85 20.36 5.56
C PRO A 128 2.75 21.54 5.20
N HIS A 129 3.36 21.51 4.02
CA HIS A 129 3.85 22.73 3.39
C HIS A 129 2.62 23.60 3.06
N LEU A 130 2.09 24.28 4.07
CA LEU A 130 1.05 25.30 3.93
C LEU A 130 1.63 26.42 3.05
N ARG A 131 1.34 26.37 1.75
CA ARG A 131 1.48 27.55 0.90
C ARG A 131 0.22 28.38 1.08
N VAL A 132 0.38 29.50 1.80
CA VAL A 132 -0.59 30.59 1.78
C VAL A 132 -0.66 31.11 0.35
N VAL A 133 -1.79 30.91 -0.32
CA VAL A 133 -2.09 31.59 -1.58
C VAL A 133 -2.42 33.04 -1.21
N LYS A 134 -1.62 33.98 -1.69
CA LYS A 134 -1.95 35.41 -1.70
C LYS A 134 -2.66 35.75 -2.99
#